data_AF-A0AAE4V640-F1
#
_entry.id   AF-A0AAE4V640-F1
#
_cell.length_a   1.000
_cell.length_b   1.000
_cell.length_c   1.000
_cell.angle_alpha   90.00
_cell.angle_beta   90.00
_cell.angle_gamma   90.00
#
_symmetry.space_group_name_H-M   'P 1'
#
loop_
_entity.id
_entity.type
_entity.pdbx_description
1 polymer ?
#
loop_
_entity_poly.entity_id
_entity_poly.type
_entity_poly.pdbx_seq_one_letter_code
_entity_poly.pdbx_strand_id
1 'polypeptide(L)'
;MEVRKVVDLRQDHAGAPRVFGEPYETADGSTVITVARVHRGFRFGKPSGRETRRDGDLTASPVGVFVIHGGRVWWQPAVDSTRIALLGEFIGLASAVIATLAVLRRPPWPDLRR
;
A
#
# COMPACT_ATOMS: atom_id res chain seq x y z
N MET A 1 27.98 -27.30 16.94
CA MET A 1 27.93 -26.74 15.57
C MET A 1 26.61 -27.20 14.93
N GLU A 2 25.43 -26.78 15.38
CA GLU A 2 24.86 -25.43 15.45
C GLU A 2 24.84 -24.67 14.10
N VAL A 3 24.31 -25.32 13.06
CA VAL A 3 23.87 -24.66 11.81
C VAL A 3 22.34 -24.72 11.68
N ARG A 4 21.65 -25.12 12.75
CA ARG A 4 20.18 -25.34 12.78
C ARG A 4 19.42 -24.38 13.68
N LYS A 5 19.95 -23.17 13.89
CA LYS A 5 19.30 -22.09 14.64
C LYS A 5 19.58 -20.73 14.00
N VAL A 6 19.08 -20.51 12.79
CA VAL A 6 18.94 -19.15 12.22
C VAL A 6 17.56 -18.92 11.59
N VAL A 7 16.68 -19.92 11.55
CA VAL A 7 15.27 -19.75 11.17
C VAL A 7 14.43 -19.47 12.41
N ASP A 8 14.88 -18.51 13.22
CA ASP A 8 14.06 -17.91 14.28
C ASP A 8 14.37 -16.42 14.40
N LEU A 9 14.57 -15.78 13.24
CA LEU A 9 14.35 -14.36 13.11
C LEU A 9 12.84 -14.15 13.03
N ARG A 10 12.23 -14.07 14.22
CA ARG A 10 11.02 -13.29 14.53
C ARG A 10 10.40 -12.65 13.28
N GLN A 11 9.36 -13.29 12.77
CA GLN A 11 8.39 -12.64 11.89
C GLN A 11 7.54 -11.66 12.72
N ASP A 12 8.19 -10.67 13.33
CA ASP A 12 7.53 -9.56 14.00
C ASP A 12 7.19 -8.49 12.95
N HIS A 13 6.34 -8.85 11.99
CA HIS A 13 5.79 -7.89 11.03
C HIS A 13 4.26 -7.96 11.07
N ALA A 14 3.70 -7.05 11.85
CA ALA A 14 2.29 -6.69 11.75
C ALA A 14 1.91 -6.40 10.29
N GLY A 15 0.95 -7.15 9.76
CA GLY A 15 0.23 -6.79 8.53
C GLY A 15 0.41 -7.75 7.35
N ALA A 16 -0.53 -8.70 7.25
CA ALA A 16 -0.87 -9.53 6.09
C ALA A 16 0.20 -10.53 5.56
N PRO A 17 -0.22 -11.77 5.19
CA PRO A 17 0.66 -12.71 4.52
C PRO A 17 1.17 -12.11 3.20
N ARG A 18 2.50 -11.99 3.08
CA ARG A 18 3.17 -11.65 1.83
C ARG A 18 3.36 -12.93 1.05
N VAL A 19 2.97 -12.91 -0.23
CA VAL A 19 3.10 -14.04 -1.14
C VAL A 19 4.19 -13.69 -2.14
N PHE A 20 5.23 -14.52 -2.18
CA PHE A 20 6.23 -14.48 -3.23
C PHE A 20 5.72 -15.31 -4.41
N GLY A 21 5.80 -14.75 -5.62
CA GLY A 21 5.54 -15.49 -6.83
C GLY A 21 6.69 -16.43 -7.17
N GLU A 22 6.44 -17.35 -8.11
CA GLU A 22 7.49 -18.19 -8.67
C GLU A 22 8.59 -17.30 -9.30
N PRO A 23 9.87 -17.61 -9.07
CA PRO A 23 10.95 -16.89 -9.74
C PRO A 23 10.90 -17.12 -11.25
N TYR A 24 10.97 -16.04 -12.03
CA TYR A 24 11.03 -16.11 -13.50
C TYR A 24 12.39 -15.61 -13.98
N GLU A 25 13.02 -16.34 -14.89
CA GLU A 25 14.28 -15.93 -15.52
C GLU A 25 14.00 -15.17 -16.81
N THR A 26 14.69 -14.05 -16.98
CA THR A 26 14.67 -13.23 -18.20
C THR A 26 15.81 -13.68 -19.12
N ALA A 27 15.68 -13.46 -20.43
CA ALA A 27 16.72 -13.80 -21.42
C ALA A 27 18.12 -13.23 -21.09
N ASP A 28 18.16 -12.12 -20.36
CA ASP A 28 19.40 -11.46 -19.92
C ASP A 28 20.04 -12.11 -18.67
N GLY A 29 19.55 -13.28 -18.21
CA GLY A 29 20.04 -13.94 -17.00
C GLY A 29 19.62 -13.26 -15.69
N SER A 30 18.54 -12.46 -15.73
CA SER A 30 17.97 -11.83 -14.54
C SER A 30 16.85 -12.69 -13.95
N THR A 31 16.90 -12.98 -12.65
CA THR A 31 15.81 -13.64 -11.93
C THR A 31 14.88 -12.60 -11.31
N VAL A 32 13.59 -12.65 -11.65
CA VAL A 32 12.56 -11.75 -11.13
C VAL A 32 11.66 -12.51 -10.16
N ILE A 33 11.52 -12.01 -8.93
CA ILE A 33 10.64 -12.57 -7.90
C ILE A 33 9.57 -11.53 -7.57
N THR A 34 8.32 -11.84 -7.86
CA THR A 34 7.21 -10.93 -7.58
C THR A 34 6.79 -11.00 -6.11
N VAL A 35 6.42 -9.85 -5.53
CA VAL A 35 5.96 -9.76 -4.15
C VAL A 35 4.57 -9.15 -4.15
N ALA A 36 3.61 -9.91 -3.66
CA ALA A 36 2.24 -9.47 -3.43
C ALA A 36 1.91 -9.50 -1.95
N ARG A 37 0.99 -8.64 -1.52
CA ARG A 37 0.41 -8.67 -0.19
C ARG A 37 -1.04 -9.09 -0.31
N VAL A 38 -1.43 -10.10 0.46
CA VAL A 38 -2.80 -10.61 0.47
C VAL A 38 -3.57 -10.02 1.64
N HIS A 39 -4.63 -9.31 1.33
CA HIS A 39 -5.50 -8.71 2.33
C HIS A 39 -6.90 -9.30 2.25
N ARG A 40 -7.52 -9.47 3.41
CA ARG A 40 -8.95 -9.73 3.50
C ARG A 40 -9.69 -8.41 3.31
N GLY A 41 -10.41 -8.28 2.20
CA GLY A 41 -11.21 -7.11 1.89
C GLY A 41 -12.38 -6.96 2.86
N PHE A 42 -12.62 -5.73 3.33
CA PHE A 42 -13.85 -5.34 4.00
C PHE A 42 -14.68 -4.55 2.98
N ARG A 43 -15.65 -5.19 2.31
CA ARG A 43 -16.56 -4.49 1.40
C ARG A 43 -17.66 -3.79 2.19
N PHE A 44 -17.58 -2.47 2.31
CA PHE A 44 -18.74 -1.66 2.69
C PHE A 44 -19.76 -1.64 1.53
N GLY A 45 -20.98 -2.13 1.78
CA GLY A 45 -22.17 -1.73 0.98
C GLY A 45 -22.60 -2.56 -0.23
N LYS A 46 -22.21 -3.84 -0.39
CA LYS A 46 -22.88 -4.73 -1.37
C LYS A 46 -23.75 -5.76 -0.66
N PRO A 47 -25.08 -5.83 -0.92
CA PRO A 47 -25.87 -6.98 -0.49
C PRO A 47 -25.35 -8.21 -1.21
N SER A 48 -24.95 -9.21 -0.43
CA SER A 48 -24.45 -10.51 -0.88
C SER A 48 -25.57 -11.31 -1.54
N GLY A 49 -25.88 -10.97 -2.79
CA GLY A 49 -26.86 -11.66 -3.63
C GLY A 49 -26.25 -12.72 -4.54
N ARG A 50 -25.14 -13.36 -4.14
CA ARG A 50 -24.62 -14.52 -4.87
C ARG A 50 -23.92 -15.47 -3.91
N GLU A 51 -24.62 -16.54 -3.61
CA GLU A 51 -24.13 -17.72 -2.92
C GLU A 51 -23.09 -18.39 -3.83
N THR A 52 -21.84 -17.92 -3.81
CA THR A 52 -20.73 -18.63 -4.44
C THR A 52 -19.45 -18.36 -3.68
N ARG A 53 -19.01 -19.43 -3.02
CA ARG A 53 -17.66 -19.75 -2.53
C ARG A 53 -17.26 -19.17 -1.17
N ARG A 54 -16.88 -20.10 -0.31
CA ARG A 54 -16.45 -20.04 1.09
C ARG A 54 -15.07 -19.36 1.29
N ASP A 55 -14.63 -18.56 0.32
CA ASP A 55 -13.33 -17.86 0.29
C ASP A 55 -13.56 -16.35 0.39
N GLY A 56 -13.78 -15.85 1.60
CA GLY A 56 -14.09 -14.45 1.84
C GLY A 56 -13.01 -13.50 1.31
N ASP A 57 -13.33 -12.81 0.21
CA ASP A 57 -12.76 -11.55 -0.30
C ASP A 57 -11.24 -11.37 -0.11
N LEU A 58 -10.44 -12.39 -0.43
CA LEU A 58 -8.99 -12.23 -0.48
C LEU A 58 -8.63 -11.42 -1.72
N THR A 59 -8.01 -10.27 -1.52
CA THR A 59 -7.50 -9.40 -2.59
C THR A 59 -5.97 -9.37 -2.48
N ALA A 60 -5.29 -9.61 -3.61
CA ALA A 60 -3.84 -9.50 -3.69
C ALA A 60 -3.48 -8.14 -4.31
N SER A 61 -2.68 -7.35 -3.59
CA SER A 61 -2.13 -6.09 -4.09
C SER A 61 -0.64 -6.27 -4.37
N PRO A 62 -0.14 -5.87 -5.56
CA PRO A 62 1.29 -5.92 -5.84
C PRO A 62 2.04 -4.96 -4.91
N VAL A 63 3.16 -5.42 -4.35
CA VAL A 63 4.05 -4.63 -3.49
C VAL A 63 5.28 -4.18 -4.27
N GLY A 64 5.78 -5.06 -5.14
CA GLY A 64 6.95 -4.81 -5.96
C GLY A 64 7.58 -6.12 -6.45
N VAL A 65 8.79 -6.02 -6.99
CA VAL A 65 9.56 -7.14 -7.50
C VAL A 65 11.01 -7.07 -7.02
N PHE A 66 11.60 -8.21 -6.71
CA PHE A 66 13.04 -8.35 -6.58
C PHE A 66 13.63 -8.75 -7.93
N VAL A 67 14.72 -8.11 -8.33
CA VAL A 67 15.47 -8.43 -9.54
C VAL A 67 16.88 -8.82 -9.14
N ILE A 68 17.26 -10.07 -9.43
CA ILE A 68 18.58 -10.61 -9.15
C ILE A 68 19.32 -10.72 -10.48
N HIS A 69 20.45 -10.03 -10.61
CA HIS A 69 21.25 -10.06 -11.83
C HIS A 69 22.73 -9.88 -11.50
N GLY A 70 23.58 -10.79 -11.99
CA GLY A 70 25.03 -10.74 -11.79
C GLY A 70 25.44 -10.73 -10.32
N GLY A 71 24.75 -11.51 -9.48
CA GLY A 71 25.01 -11.58 -8.02
C GLY A 71 24.55 -10.36 -7.21
N ARG A 72 23.91 -9.37 -7.85
CA ARG A 72 23.30 -8.21 -7.17
C ARG A 72 21.80 -8.37 -7.09
N VAL A 73 21.21 -7.85 -6.01
CA VAL A 73 19.76 -7.84 -5.76
C VAL A 73 19.26 -6.39 -5.78
N TRP A 74 18.22 -6.14 -6.57
CA TRP A 74 17.54 -4.86 -6.68
C TRP A 74 16.09 -5.02 -6.24
N TRP A 75 15.55 -4.01 -5.56
CA TRP A 75 14.13 -3.94 -5.21
C TRP A 75 13.46 -2.86 -6.04
N GLN A 76 12.38 -3.23 -6.73
CA GLN A 76 11.56 -2.30 -7.49
C GLN A 76 10.13 -2.27 -6.92
N PRO A 77 9.73 -1.18 -6.25
CA PRO A 77 8.40 -1.09 -5.64
C PRO A 77 7.31 -0.86 -6.70
N ALA A 78 6.13 -1.45 -6.47
CA ALA A 78 4.93 -1.18 -7.25
C ALA A 78 4.19 0.04 -6.65
N VAL A 79 4.68 1.24 -6.96
CA VAL A 79 4.12 2.49 -6.46
C VAL A 79 2.99 2.98 -7.37
N ASP A 80 1.83 3.29 -6.79
CA ASP A 80 0.72 3.95 -7.49
C ASP A 80 0.84 5.48 -7.31
N SER A 81 1.50 6.13 -8.25
CA SER A 81 1.70 7.59 -8.24
C SER A 81 0.39 8.36 -8.31
N THR A 82 -0.62 7.82 -9.00
CA THR A 82 -1.95 8.43 -9.11
C THR A 82 -2.64 8.50 -7.76
N ARG A 83 -2.62 7.40 -6.99
CA ARG A 83 -3.16 7.40 -5.62
C ARG A 83 -2.43 8.37 -4.70
N ILE A 84 -1.11 8.49 -4.84
CA ILE A 84 -0.31 9.44 -4.03
C ILE A 84 -0.69 10.87 -4.39
N ALA A 85 -0.83 11.18 -5.68
CA ALA A 85 -1.24 12.50 -6.15
C ALA A 85 -2.64 12.87 -5.63
N LEU A 86 -3.61 11.96 -5.77
CA LEU A 86 -4.97 12.16 -5.27
C LEU A 86 -5.04 12.37 -3.76
N LEU A 87 -4.22 11.64 -2.99
CA LEU A 87 -4.13 11.84 -1.55
C LEU A 87 -3.59 13.24 -1.22
N GLY A 88 -2.55 13.69 -1.93
CA GLY A 88 -2.01 15.04 -1.78
C GLY A 88 -3.02 16.14 -2.12
N GLU A 89 -3.73 15.98 -3.24
CA GLU A 89 -4.79 16.90 -3.67
C GLU A 89 -5.92 16.97 -2.63
N PHE A 90 -6.38 15.83 -2.14
CA PHE A 90 -7.44 15.77 -1.12
C PHE A 90 -7.03 16.46 0.18
N ILE A 91 -5.79 16.23 0.66
CA ILE A 91 -5.26 16.91 1.84
C ILE A 91 -5.20 18.43 1.58
N GLY A 92 -4.71 18.85 0.42
CA GLY A 92 -4.64 20.27 0.03
C GLY A 92 -6.00 20.94 0.01
N LEU A 93 -7.00 20.33 -0.63
CA LEU A 93 -8.38 20.83 -0.69
C LEU A 93 -9.02 20.87 0.71
N ALA A 94 -8.84 19.82 1.51
CA ALA A 94 -9.36 19.77 2.87
C ALA A 94 -8.75 20.90 3.75
N SER A 95 -7.43 21.09 3.68
CA SER A 95 -6.75 22.18 4.37
C SER A 95 -7.24 23.56 3.91
N ALA A 96 -7.41 23.77 2.60
CA ALA A 96 -7.92 25.02 2.05
C ALA A 96 -9.34 25.33 2.53
N VAL A 97 -10.23 24.33 2.55
CA VAL A 97 -11.60 24.46 3.06
C VAL A 97 -11.58 24.81 4.54
N ILE A 98 -10.79 24.11 5.36
CA ILE A 98 -10.70 24.37 6.80
C ILE A 98 -10.14 25.77 7.06
N ALA A 99 -9.09 26.18 6.36
CA ALA A 99 -8.50 27.51 6.49
C ALA A 99 -9.51 28.60 6.10
N THR A 100 -10.22 28.42 4.99
CA THR A 100 -11.28 29.35 4.54
C THR A 100 -12.39 29.44 5.58
N LEU A 101 -12.86 28.31 6.11
CA LEU A 101 -13.88 28.28 7.16
C LEU A 101 -13.39 28.91 8.46
N ALA A 102 -12.12 28.74 8.82
CA ALA A 102 -11.54 29.36 10.00
C ALA A 102 -11.52 30.89 9.88
N VAL A 103 -11.09 31.41 8.72
CA VAL A 103 -11.12 32.85 8.41
C VAL A 103 -12.55 33.40 8.43
N LEU A 104 -13.52 32.67 7.86
CA LEU A 104 -14.92 33.09 7.86
C LEU A 104 -15.56 33.06 9.25
N ARG A 105 -15.20 32.09 10.10
CA ARG A 105 -15.76 31.96 11.46
C ARG A 105 -15.13 32.93 12.47
N ARG A 106 -13.85 33.25 12.30
CA ARG A 106 -13.11 34.18 13.17
C ARG A 106 -12.32 35.14 12.28
N PRO A 107 -13.02 36.12 11.67
CA PRO A 107 -12.38 37.08 10.81
C PRO A 107 -11.26 37.80 11.57
N PRO A 108 -10.02 37.81 11.05
CA PRO A 108 -8.88 38.43 11.75
C PRO A 108 -8.86 39.95 11.64
N TRP A 109 -9.79 40.56 10.89
CA TRP A 109 -9.81 42.01 10.70
C TRP A 109 -10.48 42.74 11.88
N PRO A 110 -9.94 43.90 12.27
CA PRO A 110 -10.51 44.73 13.33
C PRO A 110 -11.88 45.28 12.93
N ASP A 111 -12.80 45.38 13.90
CA ASP A 111 -14.17 45.88 13.71
C ASP A 111 -14.14 47.29 13.10
N LEU A 112 -14.73 47.45 11.92
CA LEU A 112 -14.75 48.71 11.16
C LEU A 112 -15.89 49.65 11.59
N ARG A 113 -16.52 49.41 12.75
CA ARG A 113 -17.57 50.30 13.26
C ARG A 113 -16.93 51.51 13.95
N ARG A 114 -17.00 52.66 13.30
CA ARG A 114 -16.76 53.99 13.85
C ARG A 114 -17.97 54.88 13.59
#